data_AF-A0A5M6A2R3-F1
#
_entry.id   AF-A0A5M6A2R3-F1
#
_cell.length_a   1.000
_cell.length_b   1.000
_cell.length_c   1.000
_cell.angle_alpha   90.00
_cell.angle_beta   90.00
_cell.angle_gamma   90.00
#
_symmetry.space_group_name_H-M   'P 1'
#
loop_
_entity.id
_entity.type
_entity.pdbx_description
1 polymer ?
#
loop_
_entity_poly.entity_id
_entity_poly.type
_entity_poly.pdbx_seq_one_letter_code
_entity_poly.pdbx_strand_id
1 'polypeptide(L)'
;MYECRIPTQGILANSSYLYESKYGWESDLGFLPYIQYLVLDAEKFHEYRSAPCDTIQKYVPVLYRYQLKLEDLEQMNWTVVYPPEGEN
;
A
#
# COMPACT_ATOMS: atom_id res chain seq x y z
N MET A 1 -7.11 11.85 -2.94
CA MET A 1 -8.11 10.85 -3.32
C MET A 1 -7.34 9.71 -3.96
N TYR A 2 -7.45 8.47 -3.47
CA TYR A 2 -6.71 7.34 -4.05
C TYR A 2 -7.61 6.58 -5.03
N GLU A 3 -7.02 6.06 -6.10
CA GLU A 3 -7.76 5.37 -7.14
C GLU A 3 -8.09 3.94 -6.69
N CYS A 4 -9.38 3.65 -6.46
CA CYS A 4 -9.83 2.34 -5.96
C CYS A 4 -9.62 1.18 -6.95
N ARG A 5 -9.15 1.47 -8.16
CA ARG A 5 -8.88 0.49 -9.23
C ARG A 5 -7.40 0.11 -9.35
N ILE A 6 -6.54 0.66 -8.49
CA ILE A 6 -5.13 0.24 -8.41
C ILE A 6 -5.10 -1.25 -8.00
N PRO A 7 -4.14 -2.05 -8.51
CA PRO A 7 -3.96 -3.42 -8.07
C PRO A 7 -3.87 -3.50 -6.54
N THR A 8 -4.76 -4.29 -5.95
CA THR A 8 -4.79 -4.54 -4.51
C THR A 8 -4.23 -5.93 -4.25
N GLN A 9 -3.32 -6.02 -3.27
CA GLN A 9 -2.72 -7.27 -2.85
C GLN A 9 -3.05 -7.48 -1.37
N GLY A 10 -3.76 -8.57 -1.06
CA GLY A 10 -3.96 -8.99 0.32
C GLY A 10 -2.67 -9.60 0.86
N ILE A 11 -2.22 -9.14 2.03
CA ILE A 11 -1.09 -9.70 2.78
C ILE A 11 -1.67 -10.35 4.03
N LEU A 12 -1.37 -11.62 4.27
CA LEU A 12 -1.81 -12.32 5.47
C LEU A 12 -1.03 -11.80 6.69
N ALA A 13 -1.64 -11.89 7.87
CA ALA A 13 -0.93 -11.58 9.12
C ALA A 13 0.34 -12.44 9.25
N ASN A 14 1.43 -11.82 9.72
CA ASN A 14 2.75 -12.45 9.86
C ASN A 14 3.32 -13.03 8.55
N SER A 15 2.96 -12.43 7.41
CA SER A 15 3.53 -12.78 6.09
C SER A 15 4.18 -11.56 5.44
N SER A 16 5.02 -11.82 4.43
CA SER A 16 5.66 -10.80 3.61
C SER A 16 5.19 -10.90 2.16
N TYR A 17 5.03 -9.75 1.52
CA TYR A 17 4.82 -9.67 0.08
C TYR A 17 6.06 -9.06 -0.57
N LEU A 18 6.61 -9.74 -1.57
CA LEU A 18 7.69 -9.21 -2.40
C LEU A 18 7.08 -8.52 -3.61
N TYR A 19 7.35 -7.23 -3.76
CA TYR A 19 7.02 -6.49 -4.97
C TYR A 19 8.14 -6.71 -6.01
N GLU A 20 7.83 -7.45 -7.07
CA GLU A 20 8.76 -7.67 -8.17
C GLU A 20 8.59 -6.57 -9.23
N SER A 21 9.65 -5.78 -9.41
CA SER A 21 9.74 -4.84 -10.52
C SER A 21 10.07 -5.58 -11.82
N LYS A 22 9.30 -5.30 -12.88
CA LYS A 22 9.58 -5.84 -14.22
C LYS A 22 10.74 -5.14 -14.92
N TYR A 23 11.01 -3.88 -14.59
CA TYR A 23 11.96 -3.01 -15.29
C TYR A 23 13.13 -2.55 -14.41
N GLY A 24 13.15 -2.94 -13.14
CA GLY A 24 14.08 -2.43 -12.13
C GLY A 24 13.45 -1.29 -11.33
N TRP A 25 13.76 -1.23 -10.03
CA TRP A 25 13.21 -0.20 -9.14
C TRP A 25 13.59 1.19 -9.61
N GLU A 26 14.76 1.39 -10.21
CA GLU A 26 15.21 2.67 -10.76
C GLU A 26 14.27 3.15 -11.86
N SER A 27 13.77 2.23 -12.68
CA SER A 27 12.82 2.55 -13.73
C SER A 27 11.46 2.88 -13.13
N ASP A 28 10.98 2.08 -12.18
CA ASP A 28 9.66 2.25 -11.57
C ASP A 28 9.58 3.50 -10.66
N LEU A 29 10.67 3.86 -9.99
CA LEU A 29 10.75 4.97 -9.03
C LEU A 29 11.40 6.23 -9.58
N GLY A 30 12.30 6.13 -10.55
CA GLY A 30 13.16 7.25 -10.97
C GLY A 30 12.41 8.46 -11.53
N PHE A 31 11.16 8.27 -11.97
CA PHE A 31 10.28 9.36 -12.43
C PHE A 31 9.13 9.68 -11.45
N LEU A 32 8.94 8.88 -10.39
CA LEU A 32 7.89 9.08 -9.40
C LEU A 32 8.41 9.89 -8.22
N PRO A 33 7.65 10.89 -7.73
CA PRO A 33 8.06 11.65 -6.55
C PRO A 33 7.97 10.82 -5.25
N TYR A 34 7.18 9.75 -5.23
CA TYR A 34 7.02 8.81 -4.11
C TYR A 34 6.20 7.58 -4.56
N ILE A 35 6.34 6.47 -3.81
CA ILE A 35 5.34 5.38 -3.77
C ILE A 35 4.38 5.62 -2.62
N GLN A 36 3.11 5.26 -2.82
CA GLN A 36 2.10 5.27 -1.77
C GLN A 36 1.55 3.86 -1.52
N TYR A 37 1.60 3.42 -0.27
CA TYR A 37 0.93 2.21 0.21
C TYR A 37 -0.23 2.59 1.12
N LEU A 38 -1.40 2.00 0.88
CA LEU A 38 -2.59 2.17 1.69
C LEU A 38 -2.94 0.85 2.34
N VAL A 39 -2.95 0.84 3.66
CA VAL A 39 -3.39 -0.31 4.44
C VAL A 39 -4.86 -0.12 4.76
N LEU A 40 -5.67 -1.09 4.36
CA LEU A 40 -7.12 -1.08 4.48
C LEU A 40 -7.57 -2.22 5.38
N ASP A 41 -8.74 -2.08 5.98
CA ASP A 41 -9.41 -3.21 6.64
C ASP A 41 -9.82 -4.25 5.59
N ALA A 42 -9.37 -5.48 5.78
CA ALA A 42 -9.55 -6.55 4.79
C ALA A 42 -11.02 -6.96 4.63
N GLU A 43 -11.79 -7.04 5.72
CA GLU A 43 -13.18 -7.47 5.70
C GLU A 43 -14.05 -6.41 5.01
N LYS A 44 -13.89 -5.14 5.41
CA LYS A 44 -14.57 -4.00 4.78
C LYS A 44 -14.18 -3.85 3.33
N PHE A 45 -12.89 -3.93 3.02
CA PHE A 45 -12.47 -3.86 1.63
C PHE A 45 -13.10 -5.00 0.82
N HIS A 46 -13.11 -6.23 1.34
CA HIS A 46 -13.73 -7.36 0.65
C HIS A 46 -15.24 -7.18 0.42
N GLU A 47 -15.97 -6.65 1.41
CA GLU A 47 -17.40 -6.32 1.34
C GLU A 47 -17.70 -5.31 0.21
N TYR A 48 -16.88 -4.26 0.08
CA TYR A 48 -17.13 -3.15 -0.84
C TYR A 48 -16.31 -3.18 -2.14
N ARG A 49 -15.42 -4.15 -2.36
CA ARG A 49 -14.47 -4.16 -3.50
C ARG A 49 -15.10 -4.08 -4.90
N SER A 50 -16.36 -4.48 -5.04
CA SER A 50 -17.12 -4.41 -6.29
C SER A 50 -17.96 -3.13 -6.43
N ALA A 51 -17.99 -2.29 -5.40
CA ALA A 51 -18.77 -1.06 -5.38
C ALA A 51 -18.07 0.08 -6.18
N PRO A 52 -18.81 1.14 -6.54
CA PRO A 52 -18.23 2.37 -7.06
C PRO A 52 -17.16 2.97 -6.12
N CYS A 53 -16.16 3.65 -6.68
CA CYS A 53 -15.00 4.11 -5.90
C CYS A 53 -15.36 5.14 -4.81
N ASP A 54 -16.34 6.00 -5.06
CA ASP A 54 -16.92 6.91 -4.06
C ASP A 54 -17.54 6.14 -2.88
N THR A 55 -18.18 5.00 -3.15
CA THR A 55 -18.72 4.11 -2.13
C THR A 55 -17.59 3.43 -1.34
N ILE A 56 -16.57 2.91 -2.02
CA ILE A 56 -15.39 2.32 -1.38
C ILE A 56 -14.73 3.34 -0.43
N GLN A 57 -14.47 4.56 -0.91
CA GLN A 57 -13.84 5.62 -0.10
C GLN A 57 -14.69 6.06 1.09
N LYS A 58 -16.01 5.90 1.00
CA LYS A 58 -16.93 6.23 2.10
C LYS A 58 -16.95 5.17 3.19
N TYR A 59 -16.85 3.88 2.84
CA TYR A 59 -17.09 2.77 3.76
C TYR A 59 -15.84 1.96 4.13
N VAL A 60 -14.77 2.04 3.34
CA VAL A 60 -13.51 1.35 3.61
C VAL A 60 -12.50 2.37 4.15
N PRO A 61 -12.25 2.39 5.47
CA PRO A 61 -11.28 3.32 6.04
C PRO A 61 -9.87 2.96 5.60
N VAL A 62 -9.06 4.00 5.35
CA VAL A 62 -7.60 3.85 5.28
C VAL A 62 -7.10 3.80 6.72
N LEU A 63 -6.62 2.64 7.14
CA LEU A 63 -6.05 2.46 8.47
C LEU A 63 -4.69 3.16 8.54
N TYR A 64 -3.83 2.92 7.53
CA TYR A 64 -2.50 3.50 7.45
C TYR A 64 -2.16 3.91 6.03
N ARG A 65 -1.37 4.98 5.92
CA ARG A 65 -0.86 5.49 4.66
C ARG A 65 0.63 5.74 4.76
N TYR A 66 1.38 4.96 4.00
CA TYR A 66 2.80 5.20 3.77
C TYR A 66 2.95 5.97 2.48
N GLN A 67 3.73 7.06 2.53
CA GLN A 67 4.12 7.81 1.35
C GLN A 67 5.63 7.95 1.41
N LEU A 68 6.32 7.12 0.63
CA LEU A 68 7.74 6.87 0.75
C LEU A 68 8.44 7.38 -0.50
N LYS A 69 9.41 8.27 -0.30
CA LYS A 69 10.35 8.67 -1.35
C LYS A 69 11.46 7.63 -1.46
N LEU A 70 12.30 7.78 -2.49
CA LEU A 70 13.46 6.92 -2.66
C LEU A 70 14.38 6.98 -1.44
N GLU A 71 14.62 8.16 -0.88
CA GLU A 71 15.50 8.33 0.27
C GLU A 71 14.97 7.60 1.52
N ASP A 72 13.65 7.56 1.68
CA ASP A 72 13.01 6.83 2.79
C ASP A 72 13.20 5.32 2.61
N LEU A 73 13.01 4.81 1.37
CA LEU A 73 13.16 3.39 1.04
C LEU A 73 14.59 2.90 1.23
N GLU A 74 15.59 3.72 0.83
CA GLU A 74 17.00 3.42 1.04
C GLU A 74 17.36 3.30 2.53
N GLN A 75 16.84 4.20 3.37
CA GLN A 75 17.06 4.14 4.82
C GLN A 75 16.37 2.95 5.49
N MET A 76 15.25 2.48 4.94
CA MET A 76 14.46 1.35 5.46
C MET A 76 14.91 -0.01 4.91
N ASN A 77 16.03 -0.09 4.18
CA ASN A 77 16.46 -1.32 3.50
C ASN A 77 15.34 -1.94 2.63
N TRP A 78 14.55 -1.10 1.96
CA TRP A 78 13.46 -1.53 1.05
C TRP A 78 12.35 -2.35 1.72
N THR A 79 12.27 -2.36 3.05
CA THR A 79 11.28 -3.15 3.80
C THR A 79 10.29 -2.23 4.50
N VAL A 80 9.00 -2.37 4.17
CA VAL A 80 7.90 -1.66 4.85
C VAL A 80 7.20 -2.63 5.79
N VAL A 81 7.22 -2.35 7.09
CA VAL A 81 6.62 -3.21 8.13
C VAL A 81 5.30 -2.60 8.61
N TYR A 82 4.27 -3.44 8.70
CA TYR A 82 2.94 -3.08 9.21
C TYR A 82 2.39 -4.18 10.15
N PRO A 83 1.83 -3.82 11.33
CA PRO A 83 1.90 -2.49 11.95
C PRO A 83 3.34 -2.07 12.26
N PRO A 84 3.63 -0.76 12.31
CA PRO A 84 4.96 -0.30 12.71
C PRO A 84 5.27 -0.77 14.13
N GLU A 85 6.53 -1.14 14.38
CA GLU A 85 6.97 -1.59 15.71
C GLU A 85 6.58 -0.56 16.78
N GLY A 86 5.78 -0.97 17.77
CA GLY A 86 5.36 -0.12 18.89
C GLY A 86 3.88 0.21 18.98
N GLU A 87 3.05 -0.17 18.01
CA GLU A 87 1.60 -0.23 18.20
C GLU A 87 1.20 -1.61 18.75
N ASN A 88 1.08 -1.68 20.08
CA ASN A 88 0.43 -2.79 20.80
C ASN A 88 -1.08 -2.59 20.85
#